data_AF-A0A7C8AK27-F1
#
_entry.id   AF-A0A7C8AK27-F1
#
_cell.length_a   1.000
_cell.length_b   1.000
_cell.length_c   1.000
_cell.angle_alpha   90.00
_cell.angle_beta   90.00
_cell.angle_gamma   90.00
#
_symmetry.space_group_name_H-M   'P 1'
#
loop_
_entity.id
_entity.type
_entity.pdbx_description
1 polymer ?
#
loop_
_entity_poly.entity_id
_entity_poly.type
_entity_poly.pdbx_seq_one_letter_code
_entity_poly.pdbx_strand_id
1 'polypeptide(L)'
;MTEPTRDKEEPLHVDNCQVYWNLCEDVASLRIKWNLYQDLYCEENIGVLKDTAPTPFSMIEQALRWGITLSICHLSERKKVSGCKQFSIVSLVEALDSPEGFRQEFETFRDQCKPVRDYRNNCVAHKNYEAALKGDIKAELLSQIGKSLIEAIVTAAKDLLEHAFRSGKVGGAEFHFEHVETLGDGKTIIGQLKRAKEARLAGPSASGKRD
;
A
#
# COMPACT_ATOMS: atom_id res chain seq x y z
N MET A 1 -19.36 -49.38 7.06
CA MET A 1 -18.65 -48.12 7.35
C MET A 1 -19.18 -47.07 6.40
N THR A 2 -20.15 -46.29 6.84
CA THR A 2 -20.76 -45.18 6.09
C THR A 2 -19.93 -43.93 6.34
N GLU A 3 -19.41 -43.32 5.28
CA GLU A 3 -18.70 -42.04 5.36
C GLU A 3 -19.64 -40.97 5.95
N PRO A 4 -19.17 -40.13 6.88
CA PRO A 4 -19.96 -39.02 7.38
C PRO A 4 -20.19 -38.04 6.23
N THR A 5 -21.46 -37.82 5.93
CA THR A 5 -21.94 -36.81 5.00
C THR A 5 -21.43 -35.46 5.49
N ARG A 6 -20.43 -34.89 4.79
CA ARG A 6 -20.00 -33.50 5.02
C ARG A 6 -21.23 -32.61 4.91
N ASP A 7 -21.58 -31.98 6.03
CA ASP A 7 -22.59 -30.94 6.09
C ASP A 7 -22.32 -29.94 4.97
N LYS A 8 -23.36 -29.67 4.18
CA LYS A 8 -23.34 -28.61 3.17
C LYS A 8 -23.24 -27.29 3.95
N GLU A 9 -22.02 -26.79 4.13
CA GLU A 9 -21.79 -25.45 4.65
C GLU A 9 -22.59 -24.46 3.81
N GLU A 10 -23.63 -23.87 4.40
CA GLU A 10 -24.33 -22.75 3.79
C GLU A 10 -23.29 -21.67 3.45
N PRO A 11 -23.27 -21.17 2.20
CA PRO A 11 -22.27 -20.20 1.80
C PRO A 11 -22.41 -18.97 2.68
N LEU A 12 -21.38 -18.70 3.48
CA LEU A 12 -21.26 -17.50 4.30
C LEU A 12 -21.66 -16.29 3.42
N HIS A 13 -22.81 -15.69 3.70
CA HIS A 13 -23.28 -14.52 2.98
C HIS A 13 -22.40 -13.36 3.45
N VAL A 14 -21.28 -13.16 2.74
CA VAL A 14 -20.36 -12.07 3.04
C VAL A 14 -21.12 -10.76 2.79
N ASP A 15 -21.24 -9.92 3.81
CA ASP A 15 -21.87 -8.62 3.69
C ASP A 15 -20.99 -7.72 2.79
N ASN A 16 -21.54 -7.30 1.65
CA ASN A 16 -20.88 -6.39 0.71
C ASN A 16 -20.43 -5.10 1.39
N CYS A 17 -21.16 -4.63 2.41
CA CYS A 17 -20.78 -3.46 3.20
C CYS A 17 -19.48 -3.72 3.97
N GLN A 18 -19.35 -4.90 4.60
CA GLN A 18 -18.14 -5.26 5.32
C GLN A 18 -16.92 -5.38 4.39
N VAL A 19 -17.09 -5.97 3.20
CA VAL A 19 -16.02 -6.05 2.18
C VAL A 19 -15.59 -4.64 1.78
N TYR A 20 -16.56 -3.78 1.48
CA TYR A 20 -16.32 -2.39 1.09
C TYR A 20 -15.53 -1.62 2.16
N TRP A 21 -15.98 -1.66 3.41
CA TRP A 21 -15.33 -0.93 4.50
C TRP A 21 -13.89 -1.39 4.76
N ASN A 22 -13.64 -2.70 4.74
CA ASN A 22 -12.29 -3.23 4.87
C ASN A 22 -11.38 -2.75 3.74
N LEU A 23 -11.89 -2.68 2.50
CA LEU A 23 -11.12 -2.16 1.37
C LEU A 23 -10.87 -0.66 1.46
N CYS A 24 -11.82 0.13 1.98
CA CYS A 24 -11.60 1.55 2.27
C CYS A 24 -10.44 1.73 3.26
N GLU A 25 -10.40 0.94 4.33
CA GLU A 25 -9.31 0.96 5.31
C GLU A 25 -7.97 0.58 4.66
N ASP A 26 -7.93 -0.47 3.83
CA ASP A 26 -6.72 -0.91 3.14
C ASP A 26 -6.20 0.15 2.15
N VAL A 27 -7.09 0.80 1.39
CA VAL A 27 -6.73 1.88 0.46
C VAL A 27 -6.26 3.12 1.22
N ALA A 28 -6.92 3.48 2.33
CA ALA A 28 -6.46 4.57 3.20
C ALA A 28 -5.07 4.26 3.78
N SER A 29 -4.86 3.04 4.26
CA SER A 29 -3.57 2.57 4.78
C SER A 29 -2.48 2.57 3.71
N LEU A 30 -2.80 2.22 2.46
CA LEU A 30 -1.88 2.34 1.32
C LEU A 30 -1.53 3.82 1.05
N ARG A 31 -2.54 4.70 1.05
CA ARG A 31 -2.34 6.15 0.84
C ARG A 31 -1.45 6.76 1.90
N ILE A 32 -1.65 6.42 3.18
CA ILE A 32 -0.79 6.89 4.29
C ILE A 32 0.67 6.48 4.07
N LYS A 33 0.92 5.19 3.79
CA LYS A 33 2.30 4.69 3.56
C LYS A 33 2.93 5.40 2.37
N TRP A 34 2.16 5.63 1.31
CA TRP A 34 2.64 6.32 0.12
C TRP A 34 2.98 7.79 0.40
N ASN A 35 2.08 8.53 1.05
CA ASN A 35 2.33 9.92 1.44
C ASN A 35 3.58 10.02 2.34
N LEU A 36 3.70 9.14 3.35
CA LEU A 36 4.87 9.10 4.23
C LEU A 36 6.16 8.83 3.45
N TYR A 37 6.13 7.90 2.50
CA TYR A 37 7.25 7.62 1.62
C TYR A 37 7.64 8.85 0.78
N GLN A 38 6.65 9.52 0.18
CA GLN A 38 6.90 10.73 -0.63
C GLN A 38 7.49 11.86 0.20
N ASP A 39 6.94 12.11 1.39
CA ASP A 39 7.40 13.17 2.28
C ASP A 39 8.84 12.92 2.76
N LEU A 40 9.19 11.68 3.11
CA LEU A 40 10.54 11.35 3.61
C LEU A 40 11.58 11.30 2.48
N TYR A 41 11.25 10.65 1.36
CA TYR A 41 12.22 10.26 0.33
C TYR A 41 12.10 11.08 -0.96
N CYS A 42 11.50 12.28 -0.92
CA CYS A 42 11.63 13.23 -2.02
C CYS A 42 13.07 13.78 -2.13
N GLU A 43 13.39 14.34 -3.30
CA GLU A 43 14.71 14.89 -3.60
C GLU A 43 15.17 15.93 -2.59
N GLU A 44 14.25 16.76 -2.10
CA GLU A 44 14.52 17.83 -1.14
C GLU A 44 14.93 17.32 0.26
N ASN A 45 14.50 16.12 0.63
CA ASN A 45 14.62 15.60 1.99
C ASN A 45 15.66 14.49 2.15
N ILE A 46 16.05 13.82 1.05
CA ILE A 46 16.99 12.70 1.10
C ILE A 46 18.35 13.07 1.72
N GLY A 47 18.83 14.30 1.51
CA GLY A 47 20.06 14.80 2.12
C GLY A 47 19.97 14.89 3.64
N VAL A 48 18.83 15.38 4.17
CA VAL A 48 18.59 15.48 5.61
C VAL A 48 18.60 14.09 6.26
N LEU A 49 17.97 13.11 5.63
CA LEU A 49 17.93 11.73 6.13
C LEU A 49 19.32 11.11 6.17
N LYS A 50 20.08 11.24 5.08
CA LYS A 50 21.44 10.69 4.95
C LYS A 50 22.42 11.30 5.96
N ASP A 51 22.32 12.60 6.22
CA ASP A 51 23.21 13.30 7.13
C ASP A 51 22.90 13.02 8.61
N THR A 52 21.63 12.74 8.92
CA THR A 52 21.18 12.63 10.32
C THR A 52 21.23 11.19 10.84
N ALA A 53 20.68 10.24 10.08
CA ALA A 53 20.57 8.85 10.51
C ALA A 53 20.41 7.88 9.30
N PRO A 54 21.47 7.66 8.51
CA PRO A 54 21.36 6.95 7.24
C PRO A 54 20.87 5.50 7.38
N THR A 55 21.35 4.78 8.39
CA THR A 55 20.98 3.37 8.59
C THR A 55 19.50 3.19 8.98
N PRO A 56 18.95 3.87 10.01
CA PRO A 56 17.52 3.80 10.32
C PRO A 56 16.64 4.19 9.13
N PHE A 57 16.95 5.27 8.41
CA PHE A 57 16.14 5.70 7.28
C PHE A 57 16.24 4.76 6.09
N SER A 58 17.35 4.05 5.88
CA SER A 58 17.42 2.98 4.86
C SER A 58 16.50 1.80 5.21
N MET A 59 16.41 1.42 6.50
CA MET A 59 15.50 0.36 6.95
C MET A 59 14.03 0.78 6.80
N ILE A 60 13.70 2.02 7.17
CA ILE A 60 12.35 2.58 7.00
C ILE A 60 11.95 2.61 5.52
N GLU A 61 12.88 2.98 4.63
CA GLU A 61 12.62 3.04 3.19
C GLU A 61 12.23 1.66 2.67
N GLN A 62 13.02 0.64 3.02
CA GLN A 62 12.78 -0.74 2.62
C GLN A 62 11.44 -1.26 3.18
N ALA A 63 11.16 -0.97 4.45
CA ALA A 63 9.90 -1.36 5.09
C ALA A 63 8.69 -0.71 4.42
N LEU A 64 8.76 0.58 4.08
CA LEU A 64 7.68 1.30 3.39
C LEU A 64 7.46 0.77 1.98
N ARG A 65 8.54 0.61 1.18
CA ARG A 65 8.45 0.03 -0.16
C ARG A 65 7.81 -1.35 -0.11
N TRP A 66 8.22 -2.19 0.84
CA TRP A 66 7.65 -3.52 1.00
C TRP A 66 6.18 -3.48 1.43
N GLY A 67 5.82 -2.62 2.38
CA GLY A 67 4.44 -2.42 2.82
C GLY A 67 3.52 -1.94 1.69
N ILE A 68 3.99 -1.00 0.86
CA ILE A 68 3.27 -0.52 -0.33
C ILE A 68 3.07 -1.67 -1.33
N THR A 69 4.14 -2.39 -1.67
CA THR A 69 4.08 -3.54 -2.58
C THR A 69 3.07 -4.59 -2.11
N LEU A 70 3.10 -4.97 -0.83
CA LEU A 70 2.17 -5.95 -0.27
C LEU A 70 0.73 -5.45 -0.28
N SER A 71 0.49 -4.18 0.06
CA SER A 71 -0.86 -3.59 0.05
C SER A 71 -1.47 -3.62 -1.36
N ILE A 72 -0.70 -3.24 -2.39
CA ILE A 72 -1.14 -3.28 -3.79
C ILE A 72 -1.42 -4.71 -4.25
N CYS A 73 -0.56 -5.66 -3.87
CA CYS A 73 -0.77 -7.07 -4.17
C CYS A 73 -2.04 -7.60 -3.50
N HIS A 74 -2.28 -7.26 -2.24
CA HIS A 74 -3.47 -7.67 -1.50
C HIS A 74 -4.75 -7.17 -2.17
N LEU A 75 -4.80 -5.89 -2.55
CA LEU A 75 -5.97 -5.27 -3.20
C LEU A 75 -6.29 -5.89 -4.56
N SER A 76 -5.28 -6.35 -5.31
CA SER A 76 -5.43 -6.78 -6.72
C SER A 76 -5.47 -8.29 -6.94
N GLU A 77 -5.25 -9.13 -5.93
CA GLU A 77 -5.20 -10.58 -6.08
C GLU A 77 -6.49 -11.31 -5.68
N ARG A 78 -6.80 -12.38 -6.44
CA ARG A 78 -7.78 -13.41 -6.08
C ARG A 78 -7.12 -14.48 -5.21
N LYS A 79 -6.68 -14.15 -4.01
CA LYS A 79 -6.07 -15.18 -3.16
C LYS A 79 -7.10 -15.79 -2.21
N LYS A 80 -7.49 -17.04 -2.48
CA LYS A 80 -7.97 -17.94 -1.42
C LYS A 80 -6.73 -18.46 -0.70
N VAL A 81 -6.47 -17.94 0.50
CA VAL A 81 -5.43 -18.52 1.36
C VAL A 81 -6.14 -19.53 2.26
N SER A 82 -5.81 -20.81 2.10
CA SER A 82 -6.27 -21.88 3.01
C SER A 82 -7.79 -21.94 3.21
N GLY A 83 -8.56 -21.74 2.14
CA GLY A 83 -10.03 -21.79 2.17
C GLY A 83 -10.72 -20.49 2.63
N CYS A 84 -9.99 -19.55 3.24
CA CYS A 84 -10.54 -18.26 3.62
C CYS A 84 -10.59 -17.31 2.41
N LYS A 85 -11.75 -16.67 2.20
CA LYS A 85 -11.88 -15.56 1.26
C LYS A 85 -11.16 -14.34 1.84
N GLN A 86 -10.26 -13.74 1.08
CA GLN A 86 -9.66 -12.46 1.45
C GLN A 86 -10.53 -11.31 0.95
N PHE A 87 -10.51 -10.19 1.67
CA PHE A 87 -11.06 -8.94 1.17
C PHE A 87 -10.12 -8.41 0.08
N SER A 88 -10.58 -8.37 -1.15
CA SER A 88 -9.87 -7.76 -2.27
C SER A 88 -10.87 -7.06 -3.19
N ILE A 89 -10.38 -6.11 -3.99
CA ILE A 89 -11.23 -5.43 -4.99
C ILE A 89 -11.82 -6.46 -5.95
N VAL A 90 -11.12 -7.56 -6.20
CA VAL A 90 -11.65 -8.64 -7.03
C VAL A 90 -12.88 -9.30 -6.41
N SER A 91 -12.85 -9.57 -5.11
CA SER A 91 -14.01 -10.12 -4.40
C SER A 91 -15.17 -9.13 -4.34
N LEU A 92 -14.90 -7.82 -4.24
CA LEU A 92 -15.94 -6.79 -4.35
C LEU A 92 -16.60 -6.80 -5.74
N VAL A 93 -15.81 -6.81 -6.82
CA VAL A 93 -16.34 -6.86 -8.21
C VAL A 93 -17.20 -8.09 -8.44
N GLU A 94 -16.79 -9.25 -7.92
CA GLU A 94 -17.57 -10.48 -8.01
C GLU A 94 -18.87 -10.40 -7.20
N ALA A 95 -18.84 -9.83 -5.99
CA ALA A 95 -19.98 -9.79 -5.09
C ALA A 95 -21.04 -8.75 -5.49
N LEU A 96 -20.65 -7.68 -6.16
CA LEU A 96 -21.56 -6.64 -6.62
C LEU A 96 -22.29 -6.99 -7.92
N ASP A 97 -21.91 -8.07 -8.61
CA ASP A 97 -22.36 -8.37 -9.98
C ASP A 97 -22.41 -7.10 -10.85
N SER A 98 -21.25 -6.45 -10.94
CA SER A 98 -21.17 -5.07 -11.40
C SER A 98 -21.36 -4.93 -12.92
N PRO A 99 -21.88 -3.78 -13.38
CA PRO A 99 -22.02 -3.45 -14.80
C PRO A 99 -20.66 -3.43 -15.51
N GLU A 100 -20.70 -3.55 -16.85
CA GLU A 100 -19.52 -3.65 -17.71
C GLU A 100 -18.48 -2.54 -17.48
N GLY A 101 -18.91 -1.30 -17.27
CA GLY A 101 -18.01 -0.17 -17.01
C GLY A 101 -17.14 -0.36 -15.76
N PHE A 102 -17.71 -0.88 -14.67
CA PHE A 102 -16.94 -1.18 -13.45
C PHE A 102 -15.93 -2.31 -13.66
N ARG A 103 -16.28 -3.30 -14.49
CA ARG A 103 -15.37 -4.40 -14.83
C ARG A 103 -14.18 -3.87 -15.64
N GLN A 104 -14.42 -2.95 -16.59
CA GLN A 104 -13.34 -2.33 -17.37
C GLN A 104 -12.39 -1.49 -16.50
N GLU A 105 -12.92 -0.70 -15.56
CA GLU A 105 -12.11 0.04 -14.59
C GLU A 105 -11.27 -0.91 -13.73
N PHE A 106 -11.86 -2.02 -13.29
CA PHE A 106 -11.16 -3.03 -12.49
C PHE A 106 -10.03 -3.71 -13.28
N GLU A 107 -10.25 -4.07 -14.54
CA GLU A 107 -9.22 -4.66 -15.39
C GLU A 107 -8.06 -3.68 -15.60
N THR A 108 -8.36 -2.40 -15.80
CA THR A 108 -7.35 -1.33 -15.86
C THR A 108 -6.52 -1.26 -14.58
N PHE A 109 -7.16 -1.24 -13.42
CA PHE A 109 -6.49 -1.29 -12.11
C PHE A 109 -5.61 -2.54 -11.97
N ARG A 110 -6.14 -3.71 -12.37
CA ARG A 110 -5.43 -4.99 -12.27
C ARG A 110 -4.18 -5.00 -13.13
N ASP A 111 -4.22 -4.40 -14.32
CA ASP A 111 -3.09 -4.29 -15.23
C ASP A 111 -2.03 -3.32 -14.70
N GLN A 112 -2.44 -2.17 -14.14
CA GLN A 112 -1.52 -1.26 -13.45
C GLN A 112 -0.82 -1.92 -12.26
N CYS A 113 -1.50 -2.81 -11.54
CA CYS A 113 -0.90 -3.55 -10.43
C CYS A 113 0.07 -4.67 -10.89
N LYS A 114 0.07 -5.05 -12.17
CA LYS A 114 0.85 -6.19 -12.68
C LYS A 114 2.37 -6.05 -12.43
N PRO A 115 3.04 -4.92 -12.73
CA PRO A 115 4.47 -4.78 -12.47
C PRO A 115 4.82 -4.97 -10.98
N VAL A 116 3.96 -4.48 -10.07
CA VAL A 116 4.14 -4.64 -8.62
C VAL A 116 3.99 -6.10 -8.19
N ARG A 117 3.01 -6.82 -8.75
CA ARG A 117 2.85 -8.27 -8.50
C ARG A 117 4.05 -9.06 -9.03
N ASP A 118 4.50 -8.77 -10.25
CA ASP A 118 5.65 -9.43 -10.85
C ASP A 118 6.91 -9.20 -10.00
N TYR A 119 7.14 -7.97 -9.53
CA TYR A 119 8.23 -7.64 -8.63
C TYR A 119 8.19 -8.46 -7.33
N ARG A 120 7.03 -8.53 -6.66
CA ARG A 120 6.89 -9.32 -5.42
C ARG A 120 7.06 -10.82 -5.65
N ASN A 121 6.55 -11.35 -6.75
CA ASN A 121 6.71 -12.77 -7.09
C ASN A 121 8.18 -13.12 -7.30
N ASN A 122 8.95 -12.24 -7.95
CA ASN A 122 10.39 -12.43 -8.16
C ASN A 122 11.24 -12.17 -6.90
N CYS A 123 10.80 -11.29 -6.00
CA CYS A 123 11.57 -10.97 -4.79
C CYS A 123 11.32 -11.94 -3.63
N VAL A 124 10.11 -12.51 -3.50
CA VAL A 124 9.70 -13.24 -2.28
C VAL A 124 9.16 -14.64 -2.55
N ALA A 125 8.37 -14.84 -3.61
CA ALA A 125 7.72 -16.13 -3.83
C ALA A 125 8.67 -17.17 -4.43
N HIS A 126 9.58 -16.74 -5.30
CA HIS A 126 10.54 -17.62 -5.95
C HIS A 126 11.89 -16.92 -6.00
N LYS A 127 12.91 -17.48 -5.33
CA LYS A 127 14.29 -17.27 -5.76
C LYS A 127 14.42 -17.94 -7.12
N ASN A 128 13.87 -17.31 -8.15
CA ASN A 128 13.93 -17.82 -9.50
C ASN A 128 15.42 -17.95 -9.82
N TYR A 129 15.86 -19.17 -10.10
CA TYR A 129 17.27 -19.49 -10.30
C TYR A 129 17.89 -18.57 -11.37
N GLU A 130 17.13 -18.25 -12.42
CA GLU A 130 17.56 -17.29 -13.44
C GLU A 130 17.68 -15.86 -12.93
N ALA A 131 16.78 -15.41 -12.05
CA ALA A 131 16.87 -14.08 -11.45
C ALA A 131 18.04 -13.98 -10.47
N ALA A 132 18.36 -15.07 -9.77
CA ALA A 132 19.53 -15.13 -8.91
C ALA A 132 20.85 -15.10 -9.71
N LEU A 133 20.87 -15.67 -10.91
CA LEU A 133 22.05 -15.69 -11.79
C LEU A 133 22.24 -14.40 -12.60
N LYS A 134 21.15 -13.78 -13.07
CA LYS A 134 21.23 -12.62 -13.98
C LYS A 134 21.44 -11.29 -13.26
N GLY A 135 21.30 -11.21 -11.93
CA GLY A 135 21.61 -10.04 -11.08
C GLY A 135 20.73 -8.79 -11.29
N ASP A 136 20.30 -8.55 -12.53
CA ASP A 136 19.72 -7.27 -12.98
C ASP A 136 18.19 -7.28 -13.05
N ILE A 137 17.54 -8.44 -12.97
CA ILE A 137 16.07 -8.56 -13.07
C ILE A 137 15.37 -7.70 -12.01
N LYS A 138 15.94 -7.59 -10.80
CA LYS A 138 15.37 -6.77 -9.74
C LYS A 138 15.41 -5.28 -10.08
N ALA A 139 16.51 -4.80 -10.66
CA ALA A 139 16.66 -3.40 -11.05
C ALA A 139 15.73 -3.05 -12.22
N GLU A 140 15.60 -3.96 -13.19
CA GLU A 140 14.69 -3.82 -14.32
C GLU A 140 13.21 -3.79 -13.90
N LEU A 141 12.79 -4.67 -12.99
CA LEU A 141 11.41 -4.65 -12.47
C LEU A 141 11.16 -3.40 -11.61
N LEU A 142 12.15 -2.97 -10.84
CA LEU A 142 12.03 -1.77 -10.01
C LEU A 142 11.94 -0.50 -10.85
N SER A 143 12.62 -0.42 -12.00
CA SER A 143 12.55 0.74 -12.90
C SER A 143 11.14 0.92 -13.49
N GLN A 144 10.36 -0.15 -13.57
CA GLN A 144 8.95 -0.11 -13.98
C GLN A 144 8.03 0.39 -12.85
N ILE A 145 8.46 0.34 -11.59
CA ILE A 145 7.67 0.75 -10.42
C ILE A 145 8.11 2.16 -9.99
N GLY A 146 7.69 3.14 -10.78
CA GLY A 146 7.91 4.56 -10.52
C GLY A 146 6.83 5.21 -9.66
N LYS A 147 7.08 6.46 -9.25
CA LYS A 147 6.15 7.32 -8.52
C LYS A 147 4.78 7.41 -9.20
N SER A 148 4.79 7.66 -10.51
CA SER A 148 3.57 7.79 -11.32
C SER A 148 2.72 6.52 -11.35
N LEU A 149 3.35 5.34 -11.38
CA LEU A 149 2.63 4.07 -11.34
C LEU A 149 1.91 3.89 -9.99
N ILE A 150 2.60 4.14 -8.88
CA ILE A 150 2.00 4.00 -7.54
C ILE A 150 0.85 5.00 -7.37
N GLU A 151 1.01 6.24 -7.83
CA GLU A 151 -0.06 7.26 -7.81
C GLU A 151 -1.27 6.85 -8.66
N ALA A 152 -1.04 6.27 -9.83
CA ALA A 152 -2.09 5.74 -10.69
C ALA A 152 -2.85 4.59 -10.02
N ILE A 153 -2.14 3.64 -9.41
CA ILE A 153 -2.75 2.51 -8.69
C ILE A 153 -3.60 3.00 -7.50
N VAL A 154 -3.07 3.93 -6.70
CA VAL A 154 -3.78 4.48 -5.53
C VAL A 154 -5.05 5.21 -5.97
N THR A 155 -4.98 5.98 -7.05
CA THR A 155 -6.13 6.69 -7.62
C THR A 155 -7.16 5.71 -8.16
N ALA A 156 -6.75 4.73 -8.97
CA ALA A 156 -7.66 3.73 -9.52
C ALA A 156 -8.35 2.89 -8.43
N ALA A 157 -7.65 2.56 -7.34
CA ALA A 157 -8.26 1.88 -6.20
C ALA A 157 -9.33 2.74 -5.50
N LYS A 158 -9.06 4.04 -5.30
CA LYS A 158 -10.03 5.00 -4.77
C LYS A 158 -11.26 5.08 -5.67
N ASP A 159 -11.05 5.28 -6.97
CA ASP A 159 -12.13 5.47 -7.95
C ASP A 159 -13.06 4.25 -8.02
N LEU A 160 -12.49 3.04 -7.94
CA LEU A 160 -13.27 1.80 -7.87
C LEU A 160 -14.13 1.72 -6.60
N LEU A 161 -13.61 2.13 -5.44
CA LEU A 161 -14.41 2.14 -4.22
C LEU A 161 -15.51 3.19 -4.29
N GLU A 162 -15.24 4.38 -4.82
CA GLU A 162 -16.29 5.37 -5.01
C GLU A 162 -17.36 4.93 -6.02
N HIS A 163 -16.97 4.26 -7.11
CA HIS A 163 -17.93 3.68 -8.06
C HIS A 163 -18.79 2.62 -7.37
N ALA A 164 -18.17 1.70 -6.61
CA ALA A 164 -18.90 0.71 -5.83
C ALA A 164 -19.93 1.36 -4.89
N PHE A 165 -19.54 2.45 -4.19
CA PHE A 165 -20.45 3.24 -3.36
C PHE A 165 -21.61 3.85 -4.15
N ARG A 166 -21.31 4.58 -5.23
CA ARG A 166 -22.31 5.22 -6.10
C ARG A 166 -23.29 4.24 -6.74
N SER A 167 -22.93 2.96 -6.86
CA SER A 167 -23.84 1.92 -7.36
C SER A 167 -25.04 1.64 -6.45
N GLY A 168 -25.00 2.09 -5.18
CA GLY A 168 -26.04 1.83 -4.18
C GLY A 168 -26.10 0.39 -3.68
N LYS A 169 -25.18 -0.48 -4.13
CA LYS A 169 -25.11 -1.89 -3.74
C LYS A 169 -24.27 -2.14 -2.48
N VAL A 170 -23.58 -1.12 -1.98
CA VAL A 170 -22.93 -1.12 -0.67
C VAL A 170 -23.65 -0.07 0.18
N GLY A 171 -24.14 -0.48 1.36
CA GLY A 171 -24.80 0.43 2.30
C GLY A 171 -23.79 1.15 3.19
N GLY A 172 -24.18 2.30 3.76
CA GLY A 172 -23.40 3.01 4.77
C GLY A 172 -23.14 4.48 4.44
N ALA A 173 -22.28 5.11 5.24
CA ALA A 173 -21.79 6.46 4.99
C ALA A 173 -20.71 6.48 3.90
N GLU A 174 -20.58 7.60 3.20
CA GLU A 174 -19.49 7.82 2.24
C GLU A 174 -18.14 7.89 2.97
N PHE A 175 -17.12 7.21 2.46
CA PHE A 175 -15.76 7.31 2.99
C PHE A 175 -14.96 8.36 2.22
N HIS A 176 -14.50 9.39 2.93
CA HIS A 176 -13.71 10.47 2.33
C HIS A 176 -12.21 10.23 2.50
N PHE A 177 -11.53 9.86 1.41
CA PHE A 177 -10.09 9.57 1.39
C PHE A 177 -9.19 10.82 1.52
N GLU A 178 -9.73 12.02 1.42
CA GLU A 178 -8.96 13.27 1.31
C GLU A 178 -8.37 13.75 2.65
N HIS A 179 -8.95 13.33 3.77
CA HIS A 179 -8.62 13.85 5.11
C HIS A 179 -8.00 12.81 6.04
N VAL A 180 -7.20 11.89 5.49
CA VAL A 180 -6.46 10.94 6.33
C VAL A 180 -5.23 11.65 6.91
N GLU A 181 -5.45 12.48 7.91
CA GLU A 181 -4.40 13.10 8.70
C GLU A 181 -3.78 12.07 9.63
N THR A 182 -2.45 12.00 9.67
CA THR A 182 -1.72 11.16 10.61
C THR A 182 -0.88 12.04 11.51
N LEU A 183 -0.96 11.79 12.83
CA LEU A 183 -0.06 12.41 13.78
C LEU A 183 1.36 11.92 13.51
N GLY A 184 2.29 12.85 13.27
CA GLY A 184 3.68 12.52 12.97
C GLY A 184 3.94 12.12 11.51
N ASP A 185 3.31 12.83 10.57
CA ASP A 185 3.58 12.67 9.14
C ASP A 185 5.07 12.90 8.77
N GLY A 186 5.42 12.55 7.53
CA GLY A 186 6.80 12.67 7.06
C GLY A 186 7.31 14.11 7.12
N LYS A 187 6.45 15.10 6.86
CA LYS A 187 6.78 16.52 6.97
C LYS A 187 7.18 16.91 8.39
N THR A 188 6.44 16.44 9.39
CA THR A 188 6.75 16.66 10.80
C THR A 188 8.10 16.06 11.16
N ILE A 189 8.36 14.82 10.74
CA ILE A 189 9.64 14.12 10.97
C ILE A 189 10.79 14.94 10.36
N ILE A 190 10.69 15.32 9.08
CA ILE A 190 11.70 16.12 8.39
C ILE A 190 11.93 17.46 9.09
N GLY A 191 10.87 18.14 9.52
CA GLY A 191 10.96 19.40 10.26
C GLY A 191 11.76 19.25 11.56
N GLN A 192 11.57 18.15 12.29
CA GLN A 192 12.36 17.87 13.50
C GLN A 192 13.83 17.57 13.18
N LEU A 193 14.11 16.80 12.13
CA LEU A 193 15.50 16.48 11.74
C LEU A 193 16.27 17.73 11.29
N LYS A 194 15.62 18.63 10.53
CA LYS A 194 16.20 19.91 10.12
C LYS A 194 16.58 20.76 11.33
N ARG A 195 15.66 20.92 12.30
CA ARG A 195 15.93 21.63 13.56
C ARG A 195 17.07 20.99 14.36
N ALA A 196 17.10 19.66 14.45
CA ALA A 196 18.16 18.95 15.17
C ALA A 196 19.54 19.16 14.51
N LYS A 197 19.59 19.17 13.17
CA LYS A 197 20.81 19.45 12.40
C LYS A 197 21.30 20.89 12.64
N GLU A 198 20.42 21.86 12.60
CA GLU A 198 20.73 23.28 12.89
C GLU A 198 21.28 23.46 14.31
N ALA A 199 20.63 22.87 15.32
CA ALA A 199 21.08 22.94 16.70
C ALA A 199 22.47 22.32 16.91
N ARG A 200 22.79 21.24 16.19
CA ARG A 200 24.12 20.62 16.22
C ARG A 200 25.20 21.52 15.60
N LEU A 201 24.88 22.25 14.55
CA LEU A 201 25.80 23.19 13.88
C LEU A 201 26.03 24.46 14.69
N ALA A 202 25.04 24.93 15.44
CA ALA A 202 25.17 26.08 16.34
C ALA A 202 26.14 25.83 17.51
N GLY A 203 26.54 24.57 17.75
CA GLY A 203 27.36 24.17 18.89
C GLY A 203 26.62 24.28 20.23
N PRO A 204 27.20 23.81 21.33
CA PRO A 204 26.68 24.11 22.65
C PRO A 204 26.77 25.62 22.86
N SER A 205 25.64 26.32 22.74
CA SER A 205 25.51 27.69 23.22
C SER A 205 26.04 27.71 24.66
N ALA A 206 26.92 28.66 24.97
CA ALA A 206 27.54 28.83 26.28
C ALA A 206 26.54 29.27 27.38
N SER A 207 25.31 28.76 27.36
CA SER A 207 24.23 29.03 28.31
C SER A 207 24.27 28.00 29.44
N GLY A 208 25.27 28.11 30.31
CA GLY A 208 25.37 27.22 31.45
C GLY A 208 26.44 27.50 32.49
N LYS A 209 26.88 28.74 32.68
CA LYS A 209 27.33 29.15 34.02
C LYS A 209 26.06 29.42 34.84
N ARG A 210 25.58 28.40 35.54
CA ARG A 210 24.74 28.62 36.72
C ARG A 210 25.72 28.84 37.86
N ASP A 211 25.93 30.10 38.19
CA ASP A 211 26.51 30.50 39.48
C ASP A 211 25.52 30.16 40.61
#